data_AF-A0A431FUE8-F1
#
_entry.id   AF-A0A431FUE8-F1
#
_cell.length_a   1.000
_cell.length_b   1.000
_cell.length_c   1.000
_cell.angle_alpha   90.00
_cell.angle_beta   90.00
_cell.angle_gamma   90.00
#
_symmetry.space_group_name_H-M   'P 1'
#
loop_
_entity.id
_entity.type
_entity.pdbx_description
1 polymer ?
#
loop_
_entity_poly.entity_id
_entity_poly.type
_entity_poly.pdbx_seq_one_letter_code
_entity_poly.pdbx_strand_id
1 'polypeptide(L)'
;DGRDIDVGGTGISAAGFHSTQQISQASISLRESKGQLNGNIADAMGFNATQGGKTIVNGADGNTVSAYMSQAGSGFSAGSGFSAGSGKNYSKLLEGNIAVISGTGKISGLYNVSAGSGYSTGSGNSQFATMKLDVLSVKPESAGVTTLKGAMAVMDIVETATTNLDQIRADIGSVQNQLQVTINNITVTQVNVKAAESTIRDVDFAAESANFSKYNILAQSGSYAMSQANAVQQNVLKLLQ
;
A
#
# COMPACT_ATOMS: atom_id res chain seq x y z
N ASP A 1 36.83 -27.60 7.80
CA ASP A 1 37.72 -26.90 6.84
C ASP A 1 37.11 -26.53 5.48
N GLY A 2 35.83 -26.87 5.18
CA GLY A 2 35.21 -26.46 3.91
C GLY A 2 35.96 -26.98 2.67
N ARG A 3 36.55 -28.17 2.79
CA ARG A 3 37.16 -28.88 1.67
C ARG A 3 36.05 -29.27 0.70
N ASP A 4 36.32 -29.12 -0.58
CA ASP A 4 35.38 -29.40 -1.68
C ASP A 4 34.77 -30.80 -1.53
N ILE A 5 33.49 -30.94 -1.88
CA ILE A 5 32.85 -32.25 -1.97
C ILE A 5 33.19 -32.80 -3.34
N ASP A 6 34.06 -33.82 -3.39
CA ASP A 6 34.26 -34.62 -4.59
C ASP A 6 33.02 -35.49 -4.83
N VAL A 7 32.24 -35.16 -5.86
CA VAL A 7 31.15 -36.01 -6.34
C VAL A 7 31.71 -36.95 -7.39
N GLY A 8 32.22 -38.11 -6.95
CA GLY A 8 32.77 -39.15 -7.80
C GLY A 8 32.45 -40.55 -7.28
N GLY A 9 32.28 -41.51 -8.20
CA GLY A 9 32.03 -42.92 -7.87
C GLY A 9 31.35 -43.66 -9.03
N THR A 10 31.46 -44.99 -9.05
CA THR A 10 30.72 -45.84 -9.99
C THR A 10 29.27 -45.99 -9.50
N GLY A 11 28.28 -45.55 -10.30
CA GLY A 11 26.84 -45.69 -9.96
C GLY A 11 26.00 -44.40 -9.99
N ILE A 12 26.52 -43.28 -10.51
CA ILE A 12 25.83 -41.97 -10.55
C ILE A 12 24.59 -41.94 -11.47
N SER A 13 24.29 -43.05 -12.15
CA SER A 13 23.12 -43.22 -13.02
C SER A 13 21.78 -43.06 -12.32
N ALA A 14 21.72 -43.25 -11.00
CA ALA A 14 20.50 -43.00 -10.21
C ALA A 14 20.13 -41.51 -10.11
N ALA A 15 21.07 -40.60 -10.37
CA ALA A 15 20.85 -39.15 -10.37
C ALA A 15 20.59 -38.56 -11.77
N GLY A 16 20.34 -39.41 -12.78
CA GLY A 16 19.98 -38.99 -14.14
C GLY A 16 21.15 -38.78 -15.11
N PHE A 17 22.39 -39.05 -14.72
CA PHE A 17 23.58 -38.94 -15.58
C PHE A 17 23.94 -40.30 -16.22
N HIS A 18 24.06 -40.37 -17.55
CA HIS A 18 24.34 -41.62 -18.25
C HIS A 18 25.81 -42.06 -18.09
N SER A 19 26.09 -43.36 -18.18
CA SER A 19 27.38 -43.99 -17.79
C SER A 19 28.60 -43.54 -18.61
N THR A 20 28.40 -42.83 -19.72
CA THR A 20 29.44 -42.41 -20.67
C THR A 20 29.67 -40.90 -20.72
N GLN A 21 28.96 -40.09 -19.93
CA GLN A 21 29.17 -38.65 -19.90
C GLN A 21 30.33 -38.29 -18.95
N GLN A 22 31.39 -37.70 -19.51
CA GLN A 22 32.43 -37.06 -18.71
C GLN A 22 31.84 -35.80 -18.06
N ILE A 23 31.60 -35.86 -16.75
CA ILE A 23 31.18 -34.69 -15.97
C ILE A 23 32.45 -33.89 -15.68
N SER A 24 32.55 -32.67 -16.21
CA SER A 24 33.58 -31.72 -15.79
C SER A 24 33.49 -31.57 -14.27
N GLN A 25 34.58 -31.85 -13.55
CA GLN A 25 34.63 -31.81 -12.10
C GLN A 25 34.36 -30.37 -11.63
N ALA A 26 33.09 -30.05 -11.40
CA ALA A 26 32.67 -28.77 -10.86
C ALA A 26 32.70 -28.88 -9.34
N SER A 27 33.85 -28.56 -8.73
CA SER A 27 33.95 -28.42 -7.29
C SER A 27 33.13 -27.21 -6.85
N ILE A 28 32.01 -27.45 -6.18
CA ILE A 28 31.24 -26.38 -5.53
C ILE A 28 31.97 -26.05 -4.23
N SER A 29 32.70 -24.93 -4.22
CA SER A 29 33.36 -24.44 -3.02
C SER A 29 32.31 -24.00 -1.99
N LEU A 30 32.12 -24.80 -0.95
CA LEU A 30 31.25 -24.45 0.18
C LEU A 30 31.79 -23.27 0.99
N ARG A 31 32.99 -22.77 0.68
CA ARG A 31 33.57 -21.58 1.33
C ARG A 31 32.77 -20.31 1.01
N GLU A 32 32.24 -20.19 -0.20
CA GLU A 32 31.40 -19.06 -0.61
C GLU A 32 29.96 -19.20 -0.10
N SER A 33 29.48 -20.46 0.03
CA SER A 33 28.17 -20.77 0.62
C SER A 33 28.11 -20.54 2.14
N LYS A 34 29.23 -20.67 2.86
CA LYS A 34 29.31 -20.51 4.32
C LYS A 34 28.90 -19.13 4.87
N GLY A 35 28.81 -18.11 4.02
CA GLY A 35 28.25 -16.80 4.39
C GLY A 35 26.82 -16.56 3.90
N GLN A 36 26.37 -17.32 2.89
CA GLN A 36 25.04 -17.17 2.28
C GLN A 36 23.96 -18.01 2.96
N LEU A 37 24.33 -19.16 3.55
CA LEU A 37 23.45 -19.97 4.37
C LEU A 37 23.53 -19.50 5.83
N ASN A 38 22.88 -18.38 6.13
CA ASN A 38 22.68 -17.97 7.52
C ASN A 38 21.77 -18.98 8.25
N GLY A 39 21.73 -18.91 9.58
CA GLY A 39 20.94 -19.84 10.41
C GLY A 39 19.48 -19.97 9.97
N ASN A 40 18.85 -18.86 9.57
CA ASN A 40 17.45 -18.85 9.12
C ASN A 40 17.25 -19.61 7.80
N ILE A 41 18.17 -19.44 6.85
CA ILE A 41 18.11 -20.15 5.55
C ILE A 41 18.42 -21.64 5.77
N ALA A 42 19.37 -21.98 6.63
CA ALA A 42 19.66 -23.36 6.99
C ALA A 42 18.47 -24.06 7.71
N ASP A 43 17.73 -23.32 8.55
CA ASP A 43 16.54 -23.82 9.24
C ASP A 43 15.35 -24.02 8.27
N ALA A 44 15.13 -23.08 7.35
CA ALA A 44 14.13 -23.21 6.29
C ALA A 44 14.40 -24.41 5.36
N MET A 45 15.68 -24.77 5.20
CA MET A 45 16.12 -25.95 4.45
C MET A 45 16.11 -27.25 5.28
N GLY A 46 15.68 -27.20 6.55
CA GLY A 46 15.52 -28.38 7.41
C GLY A 46 16.81 -28.89 8.07
N PHE A 47 17.92 -28.15 7.97
CA PHE A 47 19.20 -28.53 8.58
C PHE A 47 19.31 -28.22 10.08
N ASN A 48 18.27 -27.58 10.67
CA ASN A 48 18.12 -27.34 12.10
C ASN A 48 19.37 -26.68 12.75
N ALA A 49 19.94 -25.69 12.07
CA ALA A 49 21.22 -25.08 12.43
C ALA A 49 21.10 -23.99 13.52
N THR A 50 19.88 -23.52 13.81
CA THR A 50 19.62 -22.48 14.81
C THR A 50 19.16 -23.14 16.11
N GLN A 51 19.90 -22.95 17.20
CA GLN A 51 19.57 -23.42 18.57
C GLN A 51 18.26 -22.81 19.16
N GLY A 52 17.37 -22.27 18.33
CA GLY A 52 16.12 -21.62 18.72
C GLY A 52 14.93 -21.95 17.81
N GLY A 53 15.06 -22.90 16.88
CA GLY A 53 13.94 -23.36 16.06
C GLY A 53 12.85 -24.00 16.92
N LYS A 54 11.65 -23.42 16.94
CA LYS A 54 10.50 -23.92 17.70
C LYS A 54 9.86 -25.07 16.94
N THR A 55 10.12 -26.31 17.35
CA THR A 55 9.42 -27.48 16.81
C THR A 55 8.01 -27.55 17.38
N ILE A 56 6.99 -27.60 16.50
CA ILE A 56 5.60 -27.85 16.88
C ILE A 56 5.38 -29.35 16.90
N VAL A 57 5.08 -29.88 18.08
CA VAL A 57 4.79 -31.30 18.27
C VAL A 57 3.28 -31.48 18.34
N ASN A 58 2.71 -32.18 17.36
CA ASN A 58 1.32 -32.61 17.34
C ASN A 58 1.29 -34.15 17.48
N GLY A 59 1.28 -34.64 18.72
CA GLY A 59 1.25 -36.07 19.03
C GLY A 59 -0.14 -36.51 19.49
N ALA A 60 -0.68 -37.57 18.89
CA ALA A 60 -2.03 -38.09 19.17
C ALA A 60 -2.17 -38.80 20.53
N ASP A 61 -1.06 -39.18 21.17
CA ASP A 61 -1.07 -40.01 22.38
C ASP A 61 -0.30 -39.32 23.52
N GLY A 62 -1.05 -38.60 24.36
CA GLY A 62 -0.50 -37.92 25.53
C GLY A 62 0.18 -36.61 25.13
N ASN A 63 -0.53 -35.50 25.29
CA ASN A 63 -0.04 -34.20 24.87
C ASN A 63 1.00 -33.61 25.85
N THR A 64 2.12 -34.28 26.06
CA THR A 64 3.25 -33.77 26.85
C THR A 64 4.55 -33.91 26.05
N VAL A 65 5.53 -33.05 26.34
CA VAL A 65 6.87 -33.16 25.74
C VAL A 65 7.42 -34.56 26.01
N SER A 66 7.23 -35.07 27.23
CA SER A 66 7.67 -36.41 27.65
C SER A 66 7.08 -37.55 26.82
N ALA A 67 5.81 -37.44 26.42
CA ALA A 67 5.15 -38.47 25.63
C ALA A 67 5.66 -38.50 24.17
N TYR A 68 5.81 -37.34 23.53
CA TYR A 68 6.46 -37.25 22.20
C TYR A 68 7.91 -37.74 22.24
N MET A 69 8.65 -37.35 23.28
CA MET A 69 10.01 -37.85 23.51
C MET A 69 10.03 -39.34 23.79
N SER A 70 8.94 -39.97 24.22
CA SER A 70 8.86 -41.42 24.41
C SER A 70 8.41 -42.20 23.17
N GLN A 71 7.88 -41.52 22.15
CA GLN A 71 7.35 -42.14 20.94
C GLN A 71 8.49 -42.70 20.06
N ALA A 72 8.36 -43.96 19.63
CA ALA A 72 9.31 -44.59 18.72
C ALA A 72 9.37 -43.84 17.38
N GLY A 73 10.58 -43.56 16.90
CA GLY A 73 10.80 -42.84 15.63
C GLY A 73 10.77 -41.31 15.72
N SER A 74 10.57 -40.74 16.91
CA SER A 74 10.62 -39.27 17.11
C SER A 74 12.02 -38.67 17.00
N GLY A 75 13.07 -39.49 17.03
CA GLY A 75 14.46 -39.04 17.18
C GLY A 75 14.85 -38.65 18.61
N PHE A 76 13.87 -38.60 19.53
CA PHE A 76 14.05 -38.26 20.94
C PHE A 76 13.72 -39.42 21.90
N SER A 77 13.37 -40.59 21.37
CA SER A 77 13.06 -41.81 22.14
C SER A 77 14.21 -42.28 23.04
N ALA A 78 13.88 -43.13 24.02
CA ALA A 78 14.87 -43.73 24.92
C ALA A 78 16.04 -44.34 24.13
N GLY A 79 17.28 -44.05 24.56
CA GLY A 79 18.51 -44.47 23.88
C GLY A 79 19.06 -43.49 22.84
N SER A 80 18.30 -42.46 22.43
CA SER A 80 18.77 -41.40 21.51
C SER A 80 19.84 -40.48 22.11
N GLY A 81 20.00 -40.47 23.43
CA GLY A 81 20.83 -39.48 24.14
C GLY A 81 20.20 -38.09 24.25
N PHE A 82 19.01 -37.88 23.67
CA PHE A 82 18.23 -36.64 23.70
C PHE A 82 16.87 -36.82 24.38
N SER A 83 16.59 -38.00 24.96
CA SER A 83 15.32 -38.33 25.62
C SER A 83 15.10 -37.59 26.94
N ALA A 84 13.83 -37.52 27.37
CA ALA A 84 13.46 -37.00 28.67
C ALA A 84 14.23 -37.77 29.77
N GLY A 85 14.88 -37.04 30.69
CA GLY A 85 15.67 -37.64 31.77
C GLY A 85 17.04 -38.21 31.37
N SER A 86 17.51 -38.01 30.13
CA SER A 86 18.83 -38.50 29.66
C SER A 86 20.05 -37.85 30.35
N GLY A 87 19.84 -36.81 31.17
CA GLY A 87 20.90 -36.09 31.88
C GLY A 87 21.79 -35.21 31.00
N LYS A 88 21.60 -35.22 29.68
CA LYS A 88 22.31 -34.34 28.73
C LYS A 88 21.50 -33.04 28.58
N ASN A 89 22.15 -31.90 28.87
CA ASN A 89 21.53 -30.56 28.96
C ASN A 89 20.63 -30.12 27.80
N TYR A 90 20.71 -30.79 26.64
CA TYR A 90 19.87 -30.50 25.47
C TYR A 90 18.38 -30.78 25.70
N SER A 91 17.99 -31.82 26.45
CA SER A 91 16.56 -32.10 26.71
C SER A 91 15.87 -31.00 27.52
N LYS A 92 16.64 -30.28 28.35
CA LYS A 92 16.16 -29.20 29.21
C LYS A 92 15.98 -27.87 28.45
N LEU A 93 16.77 -27.65 27.40
CA LEU A 93 16.63 -26.51 26.48
C LEU A 93 15.35 -26.67 25.62
N LEU A 94 14.98 -27.91 25.28
CA LEU A 94 13.75 -28.22 24.56
C LEU A 94 12.49 -28.08 25.44
N GLU A 95 12.57 -28.34 26.74
CA GLU A 95 11.45 -28.18 27.69
C GLU A 95 10.98 -26.71 27.80
N GLY A 96 11.89 -25.75 27.54
CA GLY A 96 11.56 -24.32 27.47
C GLY A 96 11.16 -23.80 26.08
N ASN A 97 11.61 -24.45 25.01
CA ASN A 97 11.43 -23.97 23.63
C ASN A 97 10.36 -24.72 22.82
N ILE A 98 9.87 -25.87 23.31
CA ILE A 98 8.76 -26.63 22.71
C ILE A 98 7.44 -26.18 23.32
N ALA A 99 6.55 -25.63 22.48
CA ALA A 99 5.16 -25.44 22.87
C ALA A 99 4.38 -26.71 22.55
N VAL A 100 3.97 -27.44 23.60
CA VAL A 100 3.09 -28.60 23.43
C VAL A 100 1.66 -28.13 23.23
N ILE A 101 1.07 -28.49 22.09
CA ILE A 101 -0.34 -28.22 21.83
C ILE A 101 -1.16 -29.30 22.53
N SER A 102 -1.34 -29.14 23.85
CA SER A 102 -2.08 -30.08 24.68
C SER A 102 -3.57 -29.75 24.77
N GLY A 103 -4.21 -29.78 23.61
CA GLY A 103 -5.60 -29.41 23.43
C GLY A 103 -5.79 -27.97 22.95
N THR A 104 -7.00 -27.67 22.49
CA THR A 104 -7.38 -26.40 21.85
C THR A 104 -7.10 -25.16 22.70
N GLY A 105 -7.09 -25.29 24.04
CA GLY A 105 -6.81 -24.19 24.98
C GLY A 105 -5.34 -23.75 25.11
N LYS A 106 -4.37 -24.48 24.54
CA LYS A 106 -2.95 -24.08 24.54
C LYS A 106 -2.49 -23.45 23.22
N ILE A 107 -3.34 -23.48 22.19
CA ILE A 107 -3.14 -22.77 20.93
C ILE A 107 -3.35 -21.25 21.10
N SER A 108 -4.30 -20.85 21.97
CA SER A 108 -4.58 -19.42 22.22
C SER A 108 -3.40 -18.66 22.83
N GLY A 109 -2.50 -19.34 23.56
CA GLY A 109 -1.28 -18.74 24.09
C GLY A 109 -0.21 -18.42 23.04
N LEU A 110 -0.35 -18.92 21.81
CA LEU A 110 0.57 -18.63 20.69
C LEU A 110 0.08 -17.45 19.84
N TYR A 111 -1.22 -17.13 19.86
CA TYR A 111 -1.82 -16.08 19.05
C TYR A 111 -2.82 -15.26 19.88
N ASN A 112 -2.35 -14.15 20.44
CA ASN A 112 -3.22 -13.15 21.06
C ASN A 112 -3.88 -12.33 19.96
N VAL A 113 -5.14 -12.62 19.62
CA VAL A 113 -5.92 -11.81 18.69
C VAL A 113 -6.77 -10.83 19.48
N SER A 114 -6.45 -9.53 19.38
CA SER A 114 -7.21 -8.47 20.05
C SER A 114 -8.62 -8.38 19.46
N ALA A 115 -9.62 -8.18 20.32
CA ALA A 115 -10.97 -7.85 19.87
C ALA A 115 -10.93 -6.54 19.06
N GLY A 116 -11.52 -6.53 17.86
CA GLY A 116 -11.47 -5.40 16.92
C GLY A 116 -10.30 -5.41 15.94
N SER A 117 -9.34 -6.33 16.09
CA SER A 117 -8.40 -6.61 15.00
C SER A 117 -9.19 -7.25 13.84
N GLY A 118 -8.76 -7.03 12.59
CA GLY A 118 -9.36 -7.66 11.40
C GLY A 118 -9.34 -9.20 11.39
N TYR A 119 -8.82 -9.82 12.47
CA TYR A 119 -8.70 -11.23 12.70
C TYR A 119 -9.60 -11.74 13.85
N SER A 120 -10.33 -10.88 14.57
CA SER A 120 -11.25 -11.30 15.64
C SER A 120 -12.56 -11.88 15.08
N THR A 121 -13.21 -12.77 15.84
CA THR A 121 -14.52 -13.33 15.50
C THR A 121 -15.55 -12.23 15.24
N GLY A 122 -16.27 -12.33 14.13
CA GLY A 122 -17.29 -11.35 13.70
C GLY A 122 -16.77 -10.17 12.85
N SER A 123 -15.46 -10.08 12.60
CA SER A 123 -14.87 -8.99 11.81
C SER A 123 -15.17 -9.04 10.30
N GLY A 124 -15.64 -10.17 9.76
CA GLY A 124 -15.93 -10.35 8.32
C GLY A 124 -14.72 -10.32 7.39
N ASN A 125 -13.54 -9.89 7.87
CA ASN A 125 -12.35 -9.61 7.07
C ASN A 125 -11.31 -10.75 7.05
N SER A 126 -11.56 -11.86 7.75
CA SER A 126 -10.64 -13.00 7.81
C SER A 126 -11.38 -14.32 7.60
N GLN A 127 -10.93 -15.11 6.61
CA GLN A 127 -11.38 -16.49 6.37
C GLN A 127 -11.05 -17.44 7.54
N PHE A 128 -10.25 -16.98 8.52
CA PHE A 128 -9.88 -17.69 9.74
C PHE A 128 -10.75 -17.31 10.95
N ALA A 129 -11.53 -16.22 10.89
CA ALA A 129 -12.35 -15.75 12.02
C ALA A 129 -13.51 -16.71 12.37
N THR A 130 -13.93 -17.52 11.40
CA THR A 130 -14.96 -18.57 11.53
C THR A 130 -14.39 -19.87 12.08
N MET A 131 -13.06 -20.02 12.16
CA MET A 131 -12.44 -21.13 12.86
C MET A 131 -12.49 -20.87 14.39
N LYS A 132 -13.71 -21.01 14.92
CA LYS A 132 -13.96 -21.74 16.16
C LYS A 132 -13.54 -21.04 17.46
N LEU A 133 -14.08 -19.86 17.75
CA LEU A 133 -13.96 -19.24 19.08
C LEU A 133 -14.61 -20.11 20.18
N ASP A 134 -15.70 -20.81 19.85
CA ASP A 134 -16.49 -21.62 20.79
C ASP A 134 -15.80 -22.92 21.24
N VAL A 135 -14.80 -23.41 20.48
CA VAL A 135 -14.09 -24.66 20.84
C VAL A 135 -12.61 -24.44 21.17
N LEU A 136 -12.13 -23.18 21.14
CA LEU A 136 -10.76 -22.81 21.51
C LEU A 136 -10.64 -21.96 22.78
N SER A 137 -11.73 -21.70 23.52
CA SER A 137 -11.73 -20.99 24.82
C SER A 137 -10.80 -19.77 24.86
N VAL A 138 -10.78 -19.00 23.77
CA VAL A 138 -10.02 -17.73 23.70
C VAL A 138 -10.73 -16.74 24.61
N LYS A 139 -10.09 -16.35 25.71
CA LYS A 139 -10.62 -15.27 26.57
C LYS A 139 -10.47 -13.95 25.80
N PRO A 140 -11.55 -13.20 25.59
CA PRO A 140 -11.44 -11.85 25.05
C PRO A 140 -10.74 -10.97 26.09
N GLU A 141 -9.52 -10.54 25.80
CA GLU A 141 -8.88 -9.47 26.57
C GLU A 141 -9.58 -8.15 26.24
N SER A 142 -9.92 -7.38 27.27
CA SER A 142 -10.71 -6.15 27.15
C SER A 142 -9.95 -5.09 26.33
N ALA A 143 -10.59 -4.58 25.28
CA ALA A 143 -10.06 -3.44 24.53
C ALA A 143 -10.10 -2.17 25.41
N GLY A 144 -8.94 -1.52 25.58
CA GLY A 144 -8.83 -0.29 26.37
C GLY A 144 -7.44 -0.07 26.96
N VAL A 145 -7.27 1.07 27.63
CA VAL A 145 -6.00 1.49 28.27
C VAL A 145 -5.82 0.92 29.69
N THR A 146 -6.74 0.08 30.15
CA THR A 146 -6.75 -0.44 31.53
C THR A 146 -5.79 -1.62 31.75
N THR A 147 -5.21 -2.16 30.68
CA THR A 147 -4.17 -3.19 30.74
C THR A 147 -2.93 -2.74 29.98
N LEU A 148 -1.74 -3.19 30.38
CA LEU A 148 -0.49 -2.82 29.72
C LEU A 148 -0.50 -3.17 28.22
N LYS A 149 -0.95 -4.39 27.87
CA LYS A 149 -1.03 -4.83 26.47
C LYS A 149 -2.12 -4.11 25.68
N GLY A 150 -3.26 -3.82 26.30
CA GLY A 150 -4.33 -3.04 25.67
C GLY A 150 -3.89 -1.59 25.39
N ALA A 151 -3.16 -0.96 26.32
CA ALA A 151 -2.61 0.37 26.13
C ALA A 151 -1.60 0.44 24.97
N MET A 152 -0.71 -0.55 24.82
CA MET A 152 0.20 -0.63 23.68
C MET A 152 -0.56 -0.78 22.35
N ALA A 153 -1.58 -1.64 22.29
CA ALA A 153 -2.39 -1.78 21.09
C ALA A 153 -3.18 -0.50 20.74
N VAL A 154 -3.67 0.22 21.75
CA VAL A 154 -4.33 1.52 21.54
C VAL A 154 -3.34 2.57 21.03
N MET A 155 -2.06 2.55 21.45
CA MET A 155 -1.04 3.45 20.89
C MET A 155 -0.85 3.22 19.39
N ASP A 156 -0.71 1.97 18.95
CA ASP A 156 -0.55 1.65 17.52
C ASP A 156 -1.79 2.07 16.70
N ILE A 157 -2.99 1.89 17.26
CA ILE A 157 -4.25 2.33 16.63
C ILE A 157 -4.28 3.85 16.50
N VAL A 158 -3.88 4.58 17.55
CA VAL A 158 -3.84 6.05 17.54
C VAL A 158 -2.80 6.55 16.54
N GLU A 159 -1.61 5.95 16.48
CA GLU A 159 -0.56 6.31 15.51
C GLU A 159 -1.02 6.11 14.05
N THR A 160 -1.74 5.01 13.81
CA THR A 160 -2.35 4.75 12.50
C THR A 160 -3.44 5.79 12.19
N ALA A 161 -4.29 6.11 13.17
CA ALA A 161 -5.34 7.12 13.01
C ALA A 161 -4.78 8.53 12.77
N THR A 162 -3.70 8.92 13.45
CA THR A 162 -3.02 10.20 13.24
C THR A 162 -2.40 10.25 11.84
N THR A 163 -1.74 9.18 11.40
CA THR A 163 -1.16 9.09 10.06
C THR A 163 -2.23 9.26 8.98
N ASN A 164 -3.40 8.61 9.15
CA ASN A 164 -4.52 8.76 8.22
C ASN A 164 -5.09 10.18 8.21
N LEU A 165 -5.22 10.83 9.38
CA LEU A 165 -5.68 12.22 9.45
C LEU A 165 -4.68 13.18 8.80
N ASP A 166 -3.39 12.95 8.97
CA ASP A 166 -2.35 13.77 8.37
C ASP A 166 -2.32 13.60 6.84
N GLN A 167 -2.56 12.39 6.33
CA GLN A 167 -2.75 12.16 4.89
C GLN A 167 -3.95 12.94 4.35
N ILE A 168 -5.11 12.87 5.02
CA ILE A 168 -6.30 13.64 4.61
C ILE A 168 -6.02 15.15 4.64
N ARG A 169 -5.30 15.66 5.65
CA ARG A 169 -4.91 17.07 5.74
C ARG A 169 -3.97 17.48 4.61
N ALA A 170 -3.01 16.64 4.25
CA ALA A 170 -2.11 16.87 3.14
C ALA A 170 -2.87 16.94 1.81
N ASP A 171 -3.81 16.02 1.59
CA ASP A 171 -4.66 16.01 0.40
C ASP A 171 -5.51 17.29 0.30
N ILE A 172 -6.16 17.69 1.39
CA ILE A 172 -6.93 18.95 1.44
C ILE A 172 -6.02 20.15 1.16
N GLY A 173 -4.82 20.21 1.76
CA GLY A 173 -3.86 21.28 1.51
C GLY A 173 -3.40 21.35 0.05
N SER A 174 -3.19 20.19 -0.59
CA SER A 174 -2.84 20.12 -2.02
C SER A 174 -3.94 20.68 -2.91
N VAL A 175 -5.20 20.31 -2.64
CA VAL A 175 -6.37 20.80 -3.37
C VAL A 175 -6.56 22.30 -3.15
N GLN A 176 -6.35 22.81 -1.94
CA GLN A 176 -6.41 24.25 -1.66
C GLN A 176 -5.39 25.04 -2.49
N ASN A 177 -4.13 24.57 -2.57
CA ASN A 177 -3.12 25.20 -3.40
C ASN A 177 -3.52 25.20 -4.88
N GLN A 178 -4.03 24.08 -5.38
CA GLN A 178 -4.50 23.96 -6.77
C GLN A 178 -5.66 24.93 -7.05
N LEU A 179 -6.63 25.04 -6.14
CA LEU A 179 -7.75 25.97 -6.26
C LEU A 179 -7.27 27.43 -6.26
N GLN A 180 -6.32 27.79 -5.39
CA GLN A 180 -5.79 29.14 -5.34
C GLN A 180 -5.08 29.53 -6.64
N VAL A 181 -4.25 28.65 -7.20
CA VAL A 181 -3.60 28.87 -8.50
C VAL A 181 -4.62 28.97 -9.63
N THR A 182 -5.63 28.10 -9.61
CA THR A 182 -6.70 28.08 -10.61
C THR A 182 -7.51 29.36 -10.58
N ILE A 183 -7.89 29.85 -9.39
CA ILE A 183 -8.61 31.12 -9.21
C ILE A 183 -7.77 32.27 -9.76
N ASN A 184 -6.49 32.37 -9.39
CA ASN A 184 -5.63 33.44 -9.90
C ASN A 184 -5.53 33.43 -11.43
N ASN A 185 -5.41 32.25 -12.05
CA ASN A 185 -5.37 32.13 -13.50
C ASN A 185 -6.71 32.53 -14.16
N ILE A 186 -7.84 32.09 -13.60
CA ILE A 186 -9.18 32.44 -14.09
C ILE A 186 -9.42 33.94 -13.97
N THR A 187 -9.04 34.57 -12.87
CA THR A 187 -9.20 36.03 -12.68
C THR A 187 -8.42 36.81 -13.73
N VAL A 188 -7.16 36.46 -14.01
CA VAL A 188 -6.36 37.10 -15.06
C VAL A 188 -7.00 36.88 -16.43
N THR A 189 -7.44 35.65 -16.72
CA THR A 189 -8.10 35.31 -17.97
C THR A 189 -9.41 36.09 -18.14
N GLN A 190 -10.20 36.22 -17.08
CA GLN A 190 -11.46 36.97 -17.08
C GLN A 190 -11.25 38.45 -17.39
N VAL A 191 -10.22 39.08 -16.81
CA VAL A 191 -9.87 40.48 -17.11
C VAL A 191 -9.47 40.63 -18.58
N ASN A 192 -8.65 39.71 -19.10
CA ASN A 192 -8.20 39.74 -20.49
C ASN A 192 -9.36 39.51 -21.47
N VAL A 193 -10.25 38.55 -21.20
CA VAL A 193 -11.44 38.28 -22.03
C VAL A 193 -12.39 39.46 -22.01
N LYS A 194 -12.64 40.07 -20.85
CA LYS A 194 -13.51 41.25 -20.74
C LYS A 194 -12.93 42.47 -21.46
N ALA A 195 -11.61 42.68 -21.40
CA ALA A 195 -10.94 43.75 -22.15
C ALA A 195 -11.00 43.50 -23.68
N ALA A 196 -10.81 42.25 -24.11
CA ALA A 196 -10.97 41.86 -25.51
C ALA A 196 -12.42 42.03 -25.98
N GLU A 197 -13.41 41.65 -25.16
CA GLU A 197 -14.83 41.88 -25.44
C GLU A 197 -15.15 43.37 -25.55
N SER A 198 -14.66 44.19 -24.61
CA SER A 198 -14.83 45.65 -24.64
C SER A 198 -14.25 46.25 -25.92
N THR A 199 -13.09 45.78 -26.38
CA THR A 199 -12.48 46.25 -27.64
C THR A 199 -13.31 45.92 -28.88
N ILE A 200 -14.04 44.81 -28.87
CA ILE A 200 -14.86 44.36 -30.01
C ILE A 200 -16.26 44.97 -29.97
N ARG A 201 -16.85 45.08 -28.77
CA ARG A 201 -18.26 45.39 -28.59
C ARG A 201 -18.53 46.82 -28.18
N ASP A 202 -17.62 47.45 -27.43
CA ASP A 202 -17.81 48.82 -26.98
C ASP A 202 -17.39 49.77 -28.10
N VAL A 203 -18.24 50.77 -28.35
CA VAL A 203 -17.96 51.85 -29.30
C VAL A 203 -17.26 53.00 -28.59
N ASP A 204 -16.29 53.61 -29.26
CA ASP A 204 -15.69 54.85 -28.76
C ASP A 204 -16.72 55.98 -28.87
N PHE A 205 -17.23 56.42 -27.72
CA PHE A 205 -18.25 57.46 -27.63
C PHE A 205 -17.79 58.78 -28.26
N ALA A 206 -16.50 59.10 -28.21
CA ALA A 206 -15.99 60.34 -28.81
C ALA A 206 -16.07 60.29 -30.34
N ALA A 207 -15.68 59.15 -30.94
CA ALA A 207 -15.76 58.94 -32.38
C ALA A 207 -17.21 58.86 -32.87
N GLU A 208 -18.06 58.11 -32.17
CA GLU A 208 -19.47 57.96 -32.55
C GLU A 208 -20.25 59.26 -32.38
N SER A 209 -19.98 60.05 -31.33
CA SER A 209 -20.59 61.38 -31.15
C SER A 209 -20.21 62.34 -32.28
N ALA A 210 -18.94 62.32 -32.71
CA ALA A 210 -18.49 63.13 -33.85
C ALA A 210 -19.17 62.70 -35.16
N ASN A 211 -19.31 61.39 -35.41
CA ASN A 211 -20.04 60.86 -36.56
C ASN A 211 -21.53 61.22 -36.50
N PHE A 212 -22.18 61.05 -35.35
CA PHE A 212 -23.57 61.43 -35.15
C PHE A 212 -23.79 62.92 -35.41
N SER A 213 -22.93 63.80 -34.88
CA SER A 213 -22.99 65.24 -35.17
C SER A 213 -22.78 65.54 -36.65
N LYS A 214 -21.82 64.89 -37.31
CA LYS A 214 -21.58 65.03 -38.75
C LYS A 214 -22.81 64.62 -39.57
N TYR A 215 -23.43 63.48 -39.26
CA TYR A 215 -24.63 63.02 -39.96
C TYR A 215 -25.83 63.92 -39.71
N ASN A 216 -26.00 64.46 -38.50
CA ASN A 216 -27.05 65.46 -38.22
C ASN A 216 -26.85 66.74 -39.03
N ILE A 217 -25.62 67.29 -39.06
CA ILE A 217 -25.30 68.48 -39.87
C ILE A 217 -25.51 68.18 -41.36
N LEU A 218 -25.13 66.99 -41.83
CA LEU A 218 -25.32 66.57 -43.22
C LEU A 218 -26.81 66.43 -43.58
N ALA A 219 -27.62 65.86 -42.70
CA ALA A 219 -29.07 65.73 -42.91
C ALA A 219 -29.76 67.11 -42.98
N GLN A 220 -29.39 68.03 -42.08
CA GLN A 220 -29.89 69.40 -42.11
C GLN A 220 -29.44 70.15 -43.37
N SER A 221 -28.17 70.03 -43.75
CA SER A 221 -27.60 70.64 -44.96
C SER A 221 -28.18 70.06 -46.24
N GLY A 222 -28.43 68.74 -46.30
CA GLY A 222 -29.05 68.05 -47.42
C GLY A 222 -30.50 68.48 -47.63
N SER A 223 -31.26 68.63 -46.54
CA SER A 223 -32.62 69.19 -46.60
C SER A 223 -32.63 70.63 -47.11
N TYR A 224 -31.70 71.46 -46.64
CA TYR A 224 -31.52 72.83 -47.12
C TYR A 224 -31.13 72.89 -48.60
N ALA A 225 -30.17 72.07 -49.03
CA ALA A 225 -29.73 71.98 -50.41
C ALA A 225 -30.86 71.49 -51.34
N MET A 226 -31.66 70.53 -50.89
CA MET A 226 -32.82 70.03 -51.64
C MET A 226 -33.91 71.11 -51.79
N SER A 227 -34.18 71.87 -50.73
CA SER A 227 -35.07 73.03 -50.78
C SER A 227 -34.58 74.09 -51.79
N GLN A 228 -33.28 74.40 -51.76
CA GLN A 228 -32.67 75.36 -52.69
C GLN A 228 -32.69 74.87 -54.14
N ALA A 229 -32.40 73.59 -54.39
CA ALA A 229 -32.44 73.00 -55.73
C ALA A 229 -33.85 73.06 -56.33
N ASN A 230 -34.88 72.76 -55.53
CA ASN A 230 -36.28 72.88 -55.94
C ASN A 230 -36.64 74.34 -56.29
N ALA A 231 -36.18 75.31 -55.51
CA ALA A 231 -36.41 76.72 -55.78
C ALA A 231 -35.72 77.20 -57.08
N VAL A 232 -34.50 76.74 -57.36
CA VAL A 232 -33.78 77.05 -58.60
C VAL A 232 -34.51 76.48 -59.82
N GLN A 233 -35.02 75.24 -59.76
CA GLN A 233 -35.80 74.65 -60.85
C GLN A 233 -37.06 75.48 -61.16
N GLN A 234 -37.76 75.97 -60.13
CA GLN A 234 -38.92 76.86 -60.32
C GLN A 234 -38.54 78.21 -60.95
N ASN A 235 -37.38 78.76 -60.60
CA ASN A 235 -36.88 80.00 -61.21
C ASN A 235 -36.50 79.82 -62.69
N VAL A 236 -35.95 78.66 -63.08
CA VAL A 236 -35.68 78.35 -64.49
C VAL A 236 -36.98 78.26 -65.30
N LEU A 237 -38.01 77.61 -64.75
CA LEU A 237 -39.34 77.57 -65.36
C LEU A 237 -39.97 78.96 -65.54
N LYS A 238 -39.73 79.88 -64.60
CA LYS A 238 -40.14 81.29 -64.73
C LYS A 238 -39.38 82.08 -65.80
N LEU A 239 -38.14 81.69 -66.12
CA LEU A 239 -37.31 82.36 -67.12
C LEU A 239 -37.54 81.85 -68.55
N LEU A 240 -38.20 80.70 -68.71
CA LEU A 240 -38.55 80.10 -70.00
C LEU A 240 -39.98 80.43 -70.47
N GLN A 241 -40.77 81.10 -69.64
CA GLN A 241 -42.09 81.65 -69.97
C GLN A 241 -41.97 83.13 -70.33
#